data_AF-A0A7S9WQQ9-F1
#
_entry.id   AF-A0A7S9WQQ9-F1
#
_cell.length_a   1.000
_cell.length_b   1.000
_cell.length_c   1.000
_cell.angle_alpha   90.00
_cell.angle_beta   90.00
_cell.angle_gamma   90.00
#
_symmetry.space_group_name_H-M   'P 1'
#
loop_
_entity.id
_entity.type
_entity.pdbx_description
1 polymer ?
#
loop_
_entity_poly.entity_id
_entity_poly.type
_entity_poly.pdbx_seq_one_letter_code
_entity_poly.pdbx_strand_id
1 'polypeptide(L)'
;MKLAFSKAVLVAAGVALFAGSLLNAENKFSPVIVIHGGTSGLELTKDEFKVREEPMKKALLAGQAVLEKGGSAMDAVTAAIMVLEDDPNFNAGKGAVFTADGFNELDASIMDGSTKKAGAVAMARHIKNPILGARVVMDKTWHTLVAGEGADKLAKENGLEMVDQKYFFTQFRYDALQRAKEKQKLMLDSEKTKKTSLNLYERPYLGTVGAIALDKNGNLAAATSTGGMTNKMTGRIGDSPIIGSGTYADNDSVAVSCTGTGDIYMRVNAAHEVSALYKYKTSDVQKAAEEAVKEVAALGGSGGIISIDKFGKTGFAWTKDKLGMYHGEARLGAKPVVYWPLGEK
;
A
#
# COMPACT_ATOMS: atom_id res chain seq x y z
N MET A 1 26.03 7.24 88.74
CA MET A 1 24.79 7.69 88.07
C MET A 1 25.22 8.62 86.94
N LYS A 2 25.15 8.16 85.69
CA LYS A 2 25.76 8.82 84.52
C LYS A 2 24.84 9.93 83.97
N LEU A 3 25.35 11.15 83.88
CA LEU A 3 24.79 12.23 83.04
C LEU A 3 25.31 12.02 81.61
N ALA A 4 24.40 12.05 80.62
CA ALA A 4 24.76 12.17 79.22
C ALA A 4 23.92 13.29 78.58
N PHE A 5 24.65 14.29 78.07
CA PHE A 5 24.15 15.43 77.32
C PHE A 5 23.49 15.00 76.00
N SER A 6 22.30 15.53 75.73
CA SER A 6 21.67 15.51 74.42
C SER A 6 22.26 16.63 73.56
N LYS A 7 22.87 16.29 72.43
CA LYS A 7 23.24 17.23 71.36
C LYS A 7 22.22 17.09 70.23
N ALA A 8 21.54 18.18 69.95
CA ALA A 8 20.76 18.39 68.75
C ALA A 8 21.66 18.36 67.50
N VAL A 9 21.17 17.74 66.43
CA VAL A 9 21.62 18.02 65.06
C VAL A 9 20.37 18.14 64.19
N LEU A 10 20.08 19.38 63.79
CA LEU A 10 19.25 19.74 62.66
C LEU A 10 20.00 19.31 61.38
N VAL A 11 19.41 18.45 60.54
CA VAL A 11 19.80 18.36 59.12
C VAL A 11 18.55 18.20 58.24
N ALA A 12 18.31 19.27 57.51
CA ALA A 12 17.85 19.39 56.12
C ALA A 12 16.51 18.79 55.67
N ALA A 13 15.66 19.71 55.21
CA ALA A 13 14.61 19.52 54.24
C ALA A 13 15.10 18.73 53.01
N GLY A 14 14.30 17.73 52.60
CA GLY A 14 14.61 16.90 51.45
C GLY A 14 13.52 15.88 51.13
N VAL A 15 12.25 16.30 51.12
CA VAL A 15 11.16 15.49 50.52
C VAL A 15 10.34 16.41 49.61
N ALA A 16 10.98 16.85 48.54
CA ALA A 16 10.29 17.32 47.35
C ALA A 16 11.09 16.76 46.16
N LEU A 17 10.39 16.29 45.13
CA LEU A 17 10.87 15.77 43.85
C LEU A 17 11.12 14.25 43.78
N PHE A 18 10.05 13.46 43.90
CA PHE A 18 9.91 12.20 43.14
C PHE A 18 8.53 12.07 42.49
N ALA A 19 7.97 13.21 42.04
CA ALA A 19 6.72 13.27 41.28
C ALA A 19 6.91 13.91 39.89
N GLY A 20 8.11 13.84 39.33
CA GLY A 20 8.47 14.53 38.09
C GLY A 20 9.50 13.79 37.26
N SER A 21 9.15 12.60 36.74
CA SER A 21 9.85 12.00 35.59
C SER A 21 9.07 10.83 34.94
N LEU A 22 7.74 10.83 35.01
CA LEU A 22 6.90 9.92 34.22
C LEU A 22 6.18 10.62 33.06
N LEU A 23 6.50 11.88 32.81
CA LEU A 23 5.91 12.66 31.72
C LEU A 23 7.00 13.02 30.72
N ASN A 24 6.76 12.61 29.47
CA ASN A 24 7.52 12.83 28.25
C ASN A 24 8.73 11.90 28.05
N ALA A 25 8.45 10.61 27.82
CA ALA A 25 9.04 10.02 26.63
C ALA A 25 8.50 10.85 25.45
N GLU A 26 9.30 11.78 24.92
CA GLU A 26 8.99 12.44 23.66
C GLU A 26 8.61 11.35 22.66
N ASN A 27 7.41 11.41 22.11
CA ASN A 27 7.03 10.53 21.01
C ASN A 27 8.05 10.76 19.90
N LYS A 28 8.95 9.78 19.68
CA LYS A 28 10.05 9.86 18.70
C LYS A 28 9.57 10.13 17.27
N PHE A 29 8.28 9.93 17.02
CA PHE A 29 7.59 10.16 15.74
C PHE A 29 6.09 10.38 16.01
N SER A 30 5.36 10.89 15.01
CA SER A 30 3.89 10.95 15.03
C SER A 30 3.33 9.79 14.20
N PRO A 31 2.34 9.01 14.70
CA PRO A 31 1.68 7.98 13.91
C PRO A 31 1.17 8.54 12.59
N VAL A 32 1.35 7.76 11.53
CA VAL A 32 1.07 8.18 10.17
C VAL A 32 0.52 7.02 9.37
N ILE A 33 -0.48 7.31 8.53
CA ILE A 33 -0.90 6.44 7.45
C ILE A 33 -0.64 7.15 6.12
N VAL A 34 -0.13 6.40 5.16
CA VAL A 34 0.09 6.84 3.78
C VAL A 34 -0.60 5.86 2.86
N ILE A 35 -1.25 6.37 1.81
CA ILE A 35 -1.94 5.54 0.83
C ILE A 35 -1.57 5.93 -0.61
N HIS A 36 -1.79 5.01 -1.55
CA HIS A 36 -1.85 5.31 -2.97
C HIS A 36 -3.09 4.72 -3.64
N GLY A 37 -3.61 5.45 -4.63
CA GLY A 37 -4.67 5.02 -5.55
C GLY A 37 -4.14 4.56 -6.92
N GLY A 38 -2.84 4.31 -7.01
CA GLY A 38 -2.16 3.88 -8.22
C GLY A 38 -1.53 5.05 -9.00
N THR A 39 -0.85 4.70 -10.10
CA THR A 39 -0.27 5.68 -11.02
C THR A 39 -1.10 5.82 -12.29
N SER A 40 -1.06 7.01 -12.90
CA SER A 40 -1.78 7.36 -14.11
C SER A 40 -0.92 8.06 -15.15
N GLY A 41 -1.33 8.05 -16.42
CA GLY A 41 -0.68 8.86 -17.45
C GLY A 41 -0.75 10.36 -17.15
N LEU A 42 0.11 11.15 -17.80
CA LEU A 42 0.21 12.60 -17.58
C LEU A 42 -0.98 13.43 -18.09
N GLU A 43 -1.87 12.82 -18.87
CA GLU A 43 -3.02 13.51 -19.49
C GLU A 43 -4.24 13.65 -18.55
N LEU A 44 -4.06 13.36 -17.26
CA LEU A 44 -5.11 13.44 -16.26
C LEU A 44 -5.60 14.87 -16.05
N THR A 45 -6.91 15.07 -16.13
CA THR A 45 -7.56 16.35 -15.86
C THR A 45 -7.83 16.56 -14.36
N LYS A 46 -7.98 17.83 -13.95
CA LYS A 46 -8.36 18.16 -12.55
C LYS A 46 -9.71 17.58 -12.14
N ASP A 47 -10.66 17.46 -13.06
CA ASP A 47 -11.97 16.91 -12.74
C ASP A 47 -11.93 15.38 -12.59
N GLU A 48 -11.13 14.68 -13.41
CA GLU A 48 -10.88 13.24 -13.23
C GLU A 48 -10.16 12.95 -11.90
N PHE A 49 -9.31 13.87 -11.44
CA PHE A 49 -8.68 13.78 -10.13
C PHE A 49 -9.68 13.97 -8.98
N LYS A 50 -10.54 15.00 -9.03
CA LYS A 50 -11.52 15.30 -7.97
C LYS A 50 -12.42 14.11 -7.65
N VAL A 51 -12.80 13.31 -8.65
CA VAL A 51 -13.59 12.09 -8.46
C VAL A 51 -12.92 11.10 -7.49
N ARG A 52 -11.58 11.08 -7.45
CA ARG A 52 -10.77 10.17 -6.63
C ARG A 52 -10.24 10.81 -5.36
N GLU A 53 -10.20 12.14 -5.30
CA GLU A 53 -9.75 12.87 -4.13
C GLU A 53 -10.61 12.54 -2.89
N GLU A 54 -11.94 12.54 -3.04
CA GLU A 54 -12.85 12.25 -1.93
C GLU A 54 -12.74 10.81 -1.40
N PRO A 55 -12.73 9.76 -2.25
CA PRO A 55 -12.43 8.41 -1.80
C PRO A 55 -11.05 8.26 -1.12
N MET A 56 -10.00 8.93 -1.62
CA MET A 56 -8.68 8.94 -0.98
C MET A 56 -8.73 9.56 0.42
N LYS A 57 -9.44 10.68 0.59
CA LYS A 57 -9.65 11.28 1.92
C LYS A 57 -10.41 10.33 2.85
N LYS A 58 -11.44 9.64 2.38
CA LYS A 58 -12.18 8.65 3.17
C LYS A 58 -11.29 7.49 3.62
N ALA A 59 -10.44 6.97 2.74
CA ALA A 59 -9.51 5.89 3.06
C ALA A 59 -8.47 6.35 4.11
N LEU A 60 -7.91 7.55 3.95
CA LEU A 60 -7.01 8.16 4.95
C LEU A 60 -7.70 8.32 6.30
N LEU A 61 -8.93 8.86 6.33
CA LEU A 61 -9.71 9.02 7.56
C LEU A 61 -10.02 7.68 8.24
N ALA A 62 -10.32 6.64 7.47
CA ALA A 62 -10.61 5.32 8.02
C ALA A 62 -9.39 4.75 8.75
N GLY A 63 -8.21 4.78 8.13
CA GLY A 63 -6.99 4.33 8.78
C GLY A 63 -6.51 5.25 9.91
N GLN A 64 -6.63 6.57 9.73
CA GLN A 64 -6.32 7.56 10.77
C GLN A 64 -7.18 7.34 12.03
N ALA A 65 -8.48 7.08 11.87
CA ALA A 65 -9.38 6.83 12.98
C ALA A 65 -9.00 5.58 13.79
N VAL A 66 -8.39 4.56 13.15
CA VAL A 66 -7.82 3.40 13.84
C VAL A 66 -6.62 3.82 14.69
N LEU A 67 -5.69 4.59 14.11
CA LEU A 67 -4.50 5.08 14.82
C LEU A 67 -4.87 6.02 15.98
N GLU A 68 -5.88 6.88 15.81
CA GLU A 68 -6.39 7.80 16.84
C GLU A 68 -6.96 7.08 18.05
N LYS A 69 -7.60 5.93 17.84
CA LYS A 69 -8.09 5.05 18.91
C LYS A 69 -6.98 4.18 19.52
N GLY A 70 -5.74 4.33 19.06
CA GLY A 70 -4.60 3.56 19.51
C GLY A 70 -4.56 2.12 18.99
N GLY A 71 -5.24 1.84 17.87
CA GLY A 71 -5.18 0.56 17.16
C GLY A 71 -3.83 0.33 16.47
N SER A 72 -3.66 -0.86 15.90
CA SER A 72 -2.40 -1.28 15.27
C SER A 72 -2.22 -0.71 13.87
N ALA A 73 -0.97 -0.64 13.39
CA ALA A 73 -0.66 -0.29 12.01
C ALA A 73 -1.32 -1.25 11.01
N MET A 74 -1.40 -2.54 11.35
CA MET A 74 -2.05 -3.58 10.54
C MET A 74 -3.54 -3.32 10.35
N ASP A 75 -4.24 -2.91 11.40
CA ASP A 75 -5.66 -2.59 11.32
C ASP A 75 -5.90 -1.27 10.58
N ALA A 76 -4.99 -0.30 10.72
CA ALA A 76 -5.08 0.96 10.00
C ALA A 76 -4.93 0.78 8.47
N VAL A 77 -3.93 0.01 8.02
CA VAL A 77 -3.77 -0.27 6.58
C VAL A 77 -4.92 -1.13 6.04
N THR A 78 -5.45 -2.07 6.84
CA THR A 78 -6.61 -2.89 6.47
C THR A 78 -7.85 -2.00 6.25
N ALA A 79 -8.14 -1.11 7.19
CA ALA A 79 -9.30 -0.21 7.11
C ALA A 79 -9.22 0.73 5.90
N ALA A 80 -8.04 1.27 5.60
CA ALA A 80 -7.85 2.14 4.43
C ALA A 80 -8.03 1.38 3.11
N ILE A 81 -7.44 0.18 2.97
CA ILE A 81 -7.56 -0.62 1.74
C ILE A 81 -9.01 -1.05 1.50
N MET A 82 -9.76 -1.43 2.53
CA MET A 82 -11.17 -1.79 2.35
C MET A 82 -12.00 -0.65 1.74
N VAL A 83 -11.76 0.60 2.16
CA VAL A 83 -12.42 1.77 1.56
C VAL A 83 -12.08 1.91 0.07
N LEU A 84 -10.83 1.64 -0.31
CA LEU A 84 -10.39 1.70 -1.70
C LEU A 84 -10.88 0.51 -2.54
N GLU A 85 -10.98 -0.68 -1.95
CA GLU A 85 -11.56 -1.88 -2.59
C GLU A 85 -13.07 -1.76 -2.80
N ASP A 86 -13.78 -1.03 -1.95
CA ASP A 86 -15.23 -0.83 -2.08
C ASP A 86 -15.60 0.30 -3.07
N ASP A 87 -14.61 1.10 -3.53
CA ASP A 87 -14.83 2.23 -4.41
C ASP A 87 -14.53 1.91 -5.88
N PRO A 88 -15.52 2.03 -6.80
CA PRO A 88 -15.40 1.62 -8.20
C PRO A 88 -14.37 2.40 -9.02
N ASN A 89 -13.80 3.48 -8.50
CA ASN A 89 -12.86 4.34 -9.21
C ASN A 89 -11.41 3.86 -9.16
N PHE A 90 -11.12 2.85 -8.33
CA PHE A 90 -9.80 2.22 -8.20
C PHE A 90 -9.76 0.83 -8.82
N ASN A 91 -8.56 0.31 -9.05
CA ASN A 91 -8.36 -1.03 -9.60
C ASN A 91 -8.06 -2.03 -8.49
N ALA A 92 -9.00 -2.22 -7.57
CA ALA A 92 -8.96 -3.22 -6.51
C ALA A 92 -10.39 -3.49 -6.05
N GLY A 93 -10.73 -4.74 -5.71
CA GLY A 93 -12.12 -5.08 -5.37
C GLY A 93 -13.11 -4.59 -6.44
N LYS A 94 -14.10 -3.81 -6.02
CA LYS A 94 -15.06 -3.15 -6.91
C LYS A 94 -14.34 -2.20 -7.87
N GLY A 95 -14.53 -2.37 -9.19
CA GLY A 95 -13.81 -1.58 -10.18
C GLY A 95 -12.47 -2.17 -10.62
N ALA A 96 -12.16 -3.39 -10.20
CA ALA A 96 -11.06 -4.18 -10.74
C ALA A 96 -11.13 -4.29 -12.27
N VAL A 97 -9.96 -4.38 -12.90
CA VAL A 97 -9.82 -4.66 -14.32
C VAL A 97 -10.18 -6.11 -14.66
N PHE A 98 -10.46 -6.35 -15.94
CA PHE A 98 -10.84 -7.66 -16.45
C PHE A 98 -9.65 -8.42 -17.03
N THR A 99 -9.67 -9.74 -16.85
CA THR A 99 -8.84 -10.69 -17.61
C THR A 99 -9.24 -10.69 -19.09
N ALA A 100 -8.41 -11.34 -19.91
CA ALA A 100 -8.71 -11.58 -21.32
C ALA A 100 -10.00 -12.40 -21.50
N ASP A 101 -10.39 -13.21 -20.51
CA ASP A 101 -11.62 -14.01 -20.55
C ASP A 101 -12.87 -13.26 -20.06
N GLY A 102 -12.73 -11.99 -19.68
CA GLY A 102 -13.87 -11.11 -19.40
C GLY A 102 -14.43 -11.22 -17.98
N PHE A 103 -13.65 -11.75 -17.02
CA PHE A 103 -13.99 -11.75 -15.59
C PHE A 103 -12.85 -11.11 -14.76
N ASN A 104 -13.09 -10.91 -13.46
CA ASN A 104 -12.14 -10.28 -12.55
C ASN A 104 -11.39 -11.33 -11.72
N GLU A 105 -10.08 -11.13 -11.58
CA GLU A 105 -9.21 -11.89 -10.67
C GLU A 105 -8.43 -10.91 -9.81
N LEU A 106 -8.48 -11.10 -8.49
CA LEU A 106 -8.02 -10.15 -7.51
C LEU A 106 -6.82 -10.70 -6.73
N ASP A 107 -5.86 -9.82 -6.49
CA ASP A 107 -4.65 -10.13 -5.74
C ASP A 107 -4.49 -9.10 -4.60
N ALA A 108 -4.08 -9.55 -3.42
CA ALA A 108 -3.74 -8.67 -2.31
C ALA A 108 -2.70 -9.29 -1.38
N SER A 109 -1.88 -8.47 -0.73
CA SER A 109 -1.04 -8.90 0.39
C SER A 109 -0.95 -7.87 1.49
N ILE A 110 -0.55 -8.34 2.67
CA ILE A 110 -0.35 -7.55 3.87
C ILE A 110 0.83 -8.10 4.67
N MET A 111 1.59 -7.22 5.32
CA MET A 111 2.78 -7.58 6.09
C MET A 111 2.90 -6.74 7.37
N ASP A 112 3.15 -7.43 8.48
CA ASP A 112 3.46 -6.85 9.79
C ASP A 112 4.98 -6.69 9.94
N GLY A 113 5.44 -5.46 10.09
CA GLY A 113 6.85 -5.12 10.23
C GLY A 113 7.48 -5.56 11.54
N SER A 114 6.70 -5.81 12.58
CA SER A 114 7.20 -6.21 13.91
C SER A 114 7.58 -7.68 13.97
N THR A 115 6.80 -8.53 13.29
CA THR A 115 7.00 -9.98 13.29
C THR A 115 7.48 -10.53 11.94
N LYS A 116 7.44 -9.71 10.89
CA LYS A 116 7.61 -10.10 9.48
C LYS A 116 6.59 -11.14 9.00
N LYS A 117 5.52 -11.40 9.77
CA LYS A 117 4.40 -12.20 9.30
C LYS A 117 3.74 -11.48 8.14
N ALA A 118 3.32 -12.28 7.16
CA ALA A 118 2.65 -11.79 5.98
C ALA A 118 1.58 -12.78 5.53
N GLY A 119 0.57 -12.25 4.87
CA GLY A 119 -0.46 -13.04 4.21
C GLY A 119 -0.79 -12.44 2.86
N ALA A 120 -1.16 -13.30 1.92
CA ALA A 120 -1.46 -12.92 0.56
C ALA A 120 -2.50 -13.85 -0.05
N VAL A 121 -3.36 -13.27 -0.89
CA VAL A 121 -4.23 -14.00 -1.80
C VAL A 121 -3.94 -13.59 -3.24
N ALA A 122 -4.01 -14.53 -4.16
CA ALA A 122 -3.87 -14.26 -5.59
C ALA A 122 -4.95 -14.98 -6.39
N MET A 123 -5.33 -14.45 -7.53
CA MET A 123 -6.36 -15.02 -8.42
C MET A 123 -7.70 -15.29 -7.71
N ALA A 124 -8.03 -14.55 -6.64
CA ALA A 124 -9.30 -14.68 -5.95
C ALA A 124 -10.43 -14.12 -6.83
N ARG A 125 -11.61 -14.74 -6.79
CA ARG A 125 -12.72 -14.37 -7.69
C ARG A 125 -14.00 -14.02 -6.94
N HIS A 126 -14.09 -14.32 -5.65
CA HIS A 126 -15.35 -14.16 -4.92
C HIS A 126 -15.20 -13.43 -3.60
N ILE A 127 -13.97 -13.19 -3.10
CA ILE A 127 -13.75 -12.38 -1.90
C ILE A 127 -14.07 -10.92 -2.22
N LYS A 128 -15.06 -10.33 -1.53
CA LYS A 128 -15.43 -8.91 -1.73
C LYS A 128 -14.25 -7.96 -1.50
N ASN A 129 -13.54 -8.19 -0.40
CA ASN A 129 -12.38 -7.42 0.03
C ASN A 129 -11.14 -8.34 0.12
N PRO A 130 -10.37 -8.52 -0.98
CA PRO A 130 -9.19 -9.37 -1.03
C PRO A 130 -8.19 -9.15 0.12
N ILE A 131 -8.05 -7.93 0.63
CA ILE A 131 -7.18 -7.65 1.78
C ILE A 131 -7.57 -8.42 3.05
N LEU A 132 -8.87 -8.67 3.25
CA LEU A 132 -9.34 -9.50 4.36
C LEU A 132 -8.99 -10.98 4.13
N GLY A 133 -8.99 -11.44 2.87
CA GLY A 133 -8.47 -12.76 2.50
C GLY A 133 -6.99 -12.89 2.86
N ALA A 134 -6.18 -11.88 2.53
CA ALA A 134 -4.77 -11.82 2.92
C ALA A 134 -4.58 -11.85 4.44
N ARG A 135 -5.42 -11.13 5.22
CA ARG A 135 -5.43 -11.21 6.69
C ARG A 135 -5.78 -12.62 7.19
N VAL A 136 -6.77 -13.28 6.61
CA VAL A 136 -7.12 -14.67 6.97
C VAL A 136 -5.93 -15.61 6.74
N VAL A 137 -5.23 -15.50 5.60
CA VAL A 137 -4.03 -16.30 5.33
C VAL A 137 -2.99 -16.09 6.44
N MET A 138 -2.68 -14.84 6.78
CA MET A 138 -1.69 -14.49 7.81
C MET A 138 -2.09 -14.94 9.23
N ASP A 139 -3.35 -14.72 9.61
CA ASP A 139 -3.83 -14.84 10.99
C ASP A 139 -4.30 -16.27 11.33
N LYS A 140 -4.73 -17.04 10.33
CA LYS A 140 -5.42 -18.33 10.52
C LYS A 140 -4.68 -19.53 9.92
N THR A 141 -3.56 -19.31 9.25
CA THR A 141 -2.79 -20.39 8.62
C THR A 141 -1.30 -20.27 8.96
N TRP A 142 -0.53 -21.29 8.60
CA TRP A 142 0.94 -21.29 8.67
C TRP A 142 1.57 -20.90 7.32
N HIS A 143 0.75 -20.50 6.34
CA HIS A 143 1.15 -20.16 4.99
C HIS A 143 1.22 -18.65 4.79
N THR A 144 2.00 -18.23 3.79
CA THR A 144 2.10 -16.81 3.40
C THR A 144 1.19 -16.45 2.23
N LEU A 145 0.97 -17.36 1.28
CA LEU A 145 0.22 -17.08 0.05
C LEU A 145 -0.69 -18.25 -0.32
N VAL A 146 -1.95 -17.95 -0.60
CA VAL A 146 -2.95 -18.92 -1.09
C VAL A 146 -3.57 -18.35 -2.36
N ALA A 147 -3.83 -19.17 -3.39
CA ALA A 147 -4.27 -18.67 -4.68
C ALA A 147 -5.49 -19.41 -5.26
N GLY A 148 -6.18 -18.74 -6.18
CA GLY A 148 -7.30 -19.25 -6.94
C GLY A 148 -8.50 -19.64 -6.06
N GLU A 149 -9.17 -20.71 -6.44
CA GLU A 149 -10.31 -21.26 -5.70
C GLU A 149 -9.98 -21.58 -4.24
N GLY A 150 -8.73 -21.96 -3.94
CA GLY A 150 -8.28 -22.21 -2.57
C GLY A 150 -8.37 -20.96 -1.69
N ALA A 151 -8.11 -19.77 -2.24
CA ALA A 151 -8.25 -18.51 -1.52
C ALA A 151 -9.72 -18.19 -1.23
N ASP A 152 -10.60 -18.36 -2.23
CA ASP A 152 -12.04 -18.15 -2.06
C ASP A 152 -12.66 -19.12 -1.04
N LYS A 153 -12.25 -20.40 -1.09
CA LYS A 153 -12.69 -21.43 -0.13
C LYS A 153 -12.26 -21.07 1.29
N LEU A 154 -10.99 -20.74 1.49
CA LEU A 154 -10.46 -20.36 2.80
C LEU A 154 -11.18 -19.12 3.36
N ALA A 155 -11.41 -18.11 2.52
CA ALA A 155 -12.15 -16.91 2.89
C ALA A 155 -13.57 -17.22 3.34
N LYS A 156 -14.28 -18.06 2.58
CA LYS A 156 -15.64 -18.50 2.89
C LYS A 156 -15.71 -19.28 4.20
N GLU A 157 -14.78 -20.21 4.42
CA GLU A 157 -14.69 -21.01 5.65
C GLU A 157 -14.43 -20.16 6.90
N ASN A 158 -13.78 -19.00 6.72
CA ASN A 158 -13.53 -18.02 7.78
C ASN A 158 -14.60 -16.92 7.86
N GLY A 159 -15.73 -17.09 7.17
CA GLY A 159 -16.89 -16.20 7.29
C GLY A 159 -16.75 -14.84 6.60
N LEU A 160 -15.82 -14.69 5.64
CA LEU A 160 -15.73 -13.47 4.84
C LEU A 160 -16.92 -13.34 3.88
N GLU A 161 -17.29 -12.09 3.58
CA GLU A 161 -18.35 -11.80 2.60
C GLU A 161 -17.90 -12.21 1.20
N MET A 162 -18.66 -13.14 0.61
CA MET A 162 -18.43 -13.62 -0.75
C MET A 162 -19.44 -12.99 -1.71
N VAL A 163 -18.98 -12.58 -2.89
CA VAL A 163 -19.79 -11.87 -3.90
C VAL A 163 -19.72 -12.54 -5.28
N ASP A 164 -20.76 -12.33 -6.07
CA ASP A 164 -20.76 -12.64 -7.49
C ASP A 164 -19.85 -11.68 -8.28
N GLN A 165 -19.33 -12.14 -9.41
CA GLN A 165 -18.50 -11.33 -10.33
C GLN A 165 -19.14 -10.00 -10.75
N LYS A 166 -20.48 -9.93 -10.79
CA LYS A 166 -21.24 -8.70 -11.08
C LYS A 166 -20.93 -7.54 -10.11
N TYR A 167 -20.48 -7.84 -8.90
CA TYR A 167 -20.10 -6.81 -7.92
C TYR A 167 -18.87 -6.02 -8.36
N PHE A 168 -17.89 -6.69 -8.98
CA PHE A 168 -16.65 -6.07 -9.42
C PHE A 168 -16.79 -5.27 -10.72
N PHE A 169 -17.83 -5.57 -11.50
CA PHE A 169 -18.08 -4.98 -12.80
C PHE A 169 -18.28 -3.47 -12.74
N THR A 170 -17.61 -2.75 -13.66
CA THR A 170 -17.98 -1.39 -14.05
C THR A 170 -17.93 -1.28 -15.57
N GLN A 171 -18.84 -0.50 -16.14
CA GLN A 171 -18.86 -0.28 -17.59
C GLN A 171 -17.53 0.30 -18.09
N PHE A 172 -16.97 1.26 -17.35
CA PHE A 172 -15.68 1.88 -17.65
C PHE A 172 -14.54 0.87 -17.83
N ARG A 173 -14.43 -0.12 -16.94
CA ARG A 173 -13.38 -1.16 -17.01
C ARG A 173 -13.65 -2.19 -18.08
N TYR A 174 -14.92 -2.50 -18.34
CA TYR A 174 -15.29 -3.42 -19.41
C TYR A 174 -14.98 -2.81 -20.79
N ASP A 175 -15.30 -1.53 -21.00
CA ASP A 175 -14.96 -0.83 -22.24
C ASP A 175 -13.44 -0.77 -22.45
N ALA A 176 -12.67 -0.63 -21.36
CA ALA A 176 -11.21 -0.69 -21.42
C ALA A 176 -10.70 -2.07 -21.89
N LEU A 177 -11.35 -3.17 -21.48
CA LEU A 177 -11.04 -4.51 -22.00
C LEU A 177 -11.32 -4.59 -23.51
N GLN A 178 -12.46 -4.09 -23.96
CA GLN A 178 -12.82 -4.16 -25.39
C GLN A 178 -11.80 -3.40 -26.26
N ARG A 179 -11.43 -2.18 -25.86
CA ARG A 179 -10.39 -1.40 -26.55
C ARG A 179 -9.04 -2.13 -26.56
N ALA A 180 -8.65 -2.74 -25.44
CA ALA A 180 -7.40 -3.50 -25.35
C ALA A 180 -7.39 -4.71 -26.30
N LYS A 181 -8.51 -5.45 -26.40
CA LYS A 181 -8.65 -6.58 -27.33
C LYS A 181 -8.61 -6.14 -28.80
N GLU A 182 -9.31 -5.06 -29.13
CA GLU A 182 -9.30 -4.51 -30.49
C GLU A 182 -7.89 -4.10 -30.91
N LYS A 183 -7.17 -3.37 -30.05
CA LYS A 183 -5.78 -2.98 -30.29
C LYS A 183 -4.86 -4.18 -30.48
N GLN A 184 -5.01 -5.23 -29.65
CA GLN A 184 -4.22 -6.46 -29.77
C GLN A 184 -4.45 -7.14 -31.13
N LYS A 185 -5.71 -7.20 -31.59
CA LYS A 185 -6.06 -7.77 -32.90
C LYS A 185 -5.44 -6.97 -34.06
N LEU A 186 -5.56 -5.64 -34.02
CA LEU A 186 -4.95 -4.76 -35.04
C LEU A 186 -3.42 -4.92 -35.13
N MET A 187 -2.75 -5.19 -34.01
CA MET A 187 -1.31 -5.45 -34.00
C MET A 187 -0.95 -6.80 -34.63
N LEU A 188 -1.74 -7.84 -34.38
CA LEU A 188 -1.54 -9.18 -34.95
C LEU A 188 -1.82 -9.23 -36.46
N ASP A 189 -2.77 -8.43 -36.93
CA ASP A 189 -3.18 -8.38 -38.35
C ASP A 189 -2.20 -7.56 -39.23
N SER A 190 -1.19 -6.90 -38.66
CA SER A 190 -0.28 -6.01 -39.40
C SER A 190 1.18 -6.50 -39.46
N GLU A 191 1.57 -7.14 -40.59
CA GLU A 191 3.00 -7.34 -40.94
C GLU A 191 3.81 -6.02 -41.07
N LYS A 192 3.14 -4.86 -41.03
CA LYS A 192 3.69 -3.52 -41.27
C LYS A 192 4.08 -2.71 -40.02
N THR A 193 4.12 -3.30 -38.83
CA THR A 193 4.40 -2.53 -37.59
C THR A 193 5.78 -2.86 -37.02
N LYS A 194 6.83 -2.72 -37.83
CA LYS A 194 8.24 -2.87 -37.39
C LYS A 194 8.89 -1.60 -36.81
N LYS A 195 8.16 -0.49 -36.63
CA LYS A 195 8.75 0.81 -36.20
C LYS A 195 7.83 1.71 -35.36
N THR A 196 6.99 1.15 -34.49
CA THR A 196 6.37 1.95 -33.43
C THR A 196 6.64 1.25 -32.11
N SER A 197 7.52 1.85 -31.31
CA SER A 197 7.73 1.49 -29.91
C SER A 197 6.37 1.40 -29.23
N LEU A 198 6.13 0.24 -28.63
CA LEU A 198 4.93 -0.18 -27.92
C LEU A 198 4.52 0.83 -26.83
N ASN A 199 3.78 1.88 -27.20
CA ASN A 199 2.98 2.61 -26.23
C ASN A 199 1.64 1.87 -26.08
N LEU A 200 1.67 0.79 -25.30
CA LEU A 200 0.49 0.13 -24.73
C LEU A 200 -0.28 1.02 -23.74
N TYR A 201 0.20 2.23 -23.48
CA TYR A 201 -0.40 3.21 -22.58
C TYR A 201 -1.51 4.00 -23.29
N GLU A 202 -2.71 3.43 -23.34
CA GLU A 202 -3.94 4.23 -23.48
C GLU A 202 -4.29 4.83 -22.10
N ARG A 203 -4.73 6.10 -22.11
CA ARG A 203 -5.05 7.01 -20.99
C ARG A 203 -5.71 6.43 -19.74
N PRO A 204 -5.66 7.21 -18.64
CA PRO A 204 -4.74 6.99 -17.56
C PRO A 204 -4.98 5.64 -16.89
N TYR A 205 -3.91 4.83 -16.87
CA TYR A 205 -3.72 3.74 -15.94
C TYR A 205 -4.22 4.19 -14.55
N LEU A 206 -5.03 3.39 -13.88
CA LEU A 206 -5.33 3.60 -12.47
C LEU A 206 -4.99 2.28 -11.84
N GLY A 207 -3.79 2.25 -11.30
CA GLY A 207 -3.15 1.04 -10.83
C GLY A 207 -3.74 0.52 -9.53
N THR A 208 -3.04 -0.49 -9.05
CA THR A 208 -3.07 -1.04 -7.69
C THR A 208 -3.26 0.03 -6.60
N VAL A 209 -4.00 -0.32 -5.55
CA VAL A 209 -4.15 0.50 -4.34
C VAL A 209 -3.22 -0.03 -3.25
N GLY A 210 -2.81 0.86 -2.35
CA GLY A 210 -1.85 0.53 -1.31
C GLY A 210 -1.96 1.41 -0.08
N ALA A 211 -1.57 0.87 1.06
CA ALA A 211 -1.57 1.56 2.34
C ALA A 211 -0.37 1.09 3.17
N ILE A 212 0.29 2.03 3.83
CA ILE A 212 1.36 1.77 4.78
C ILE A 212 1.12 2.63 6.03
N ALA A 213 1.49 2.13 7.20
CA ALA A 213 1.28 2.85 8.44
C ALA A 213 2.40 2.63 9.45
N LEU A 214 2.58 3.62 10.33
CA LEU A 214 3.37 3.55 11.56
C LEU A 214 2.45 3.87 12.74
N ASP A 215 2.31 2.92 13.66
CA ASP A 215 1.47 3.10 14.85
C ASP A 215 2.21 3.68 16.05
N LYS A 216 1.46 4.05 17.11
CA LYS A 216 2.01 4.64 18.34
C LYS A 216 3.04 3.78 19.07
N ASN A 217 3.09 2.48 18.78
CA ASN A 217 4.04 1.55 19.40
C ASN A 217 5.32 1.42 18.57
N GLY A 218 5.40 2.08 17.41
CA GLY A 218 6.54 2.01 16.51
C GLY A 218 6.48 0.84 15.55
N ASN A 219 5.31 0.23 15.37
CA ASN A 219 5.15 -0.87 14.41
C ASN A 219 4.77 -0.34 13.04
N LEU A 220 5.47 -0.88 12.04
CA LEU A 220 5.22 -0.65 10.63
C LEU A 220 4.30 -1.74 10.07
N ALA A 221 3.43 -1.36 9.14
CA ALA A 221 2.63 -2.29 8.36
C ALA A 221 2.50 -1.83 6.92
N ALA A 222 2.35 -2.78 6.00
CA ALA A 222 2.11 -2.52 4.59
C ALA A 222 1.03 -3.43 4.02
N ALA A 223 0.21 -2.89 3.13
CA ALA A 223 -0.88 -3.58 2.46
C ALA A 223 -1.02 -3.09 1.01
N THR A 224 -1.30 -4.01 0.09
CA THR A 224 -1.46 -3.71 -1.34
C THR A 224 -2.56 -4.60 -1.93
N SER A 225 -3.43 -4.05 -2.78
CA SER A 225 -4.54 -4.78 -3.40
C SER A 225 -4.75 -4.35 -4.86
N THR A 226 -5.10 -5.28 -5.74
CA THR A 226 -5.22 -5.02 -7.18
C THR A 226 -6.17 -5.95 -7.92
N GLY A 227 -6.75 -5.47 -9.02
CA GLY A 227 -7.31 -6.31 -10.09
C GLY A 227 -6.27 -6.78 -11.11
N GLY A 228 -5.03 -6.30 -11.03
CA GLY A 228 -3.95 -6.59 -11.97
C GLY A 228 -3.97 -5.63 -13.17
N MET A 229 -3.77 -6.15 -14.38
CA MET A 229 -3.75 -5.37 -15.63
C MET A 229 -4.92 -5.73 -16.54
N THR A 230 -5.47 -4.73 -17.23
CA THR A 230 -6.53 -4.94 -18.24
C THR A 230 -6.05 -5.91 -19.31
N ASN A 231 -6.91 -6.85 -19.69
CA ASN A 231 -6.62 -7.88 -20.69
C ASN A 231 -5.44 -8.78 -20.28
N LYS A 232 -5.19 -8.94 -18.97
CA LYS A 232 -4.21 -9.92 -18.47
C LYS A 232 -4.61 -11.32 -18.90
N MET A 233 -3.61 -12.18 -19.13
CA MET A 233 -3.86 -13.62 -19.20
C MET A 233 -4.55 -14.05 -17.91
N THR A 234 -5.59 -14.88 -18.03
CA THR A 234 -6.21 -15.52 -16.87
C THR A 234 -5.16 -16.28 -16.08
N GLY A 235 -5.12 -16.04 -14.77
CA GLY A 235 -4.12 -16.58 -13.87
C GLY A 235 -2.78 -15.83 -13.83
N ARG A 236 -2.63 -14.70 -14.54
CA ARG A 236 -1.45 -13.84 -14.40
C ARG A 236 -1.48 -13.15 -13.03
N ILE A 237 -0.39 -13.35 -12.29
CA ILE A 237 -0.15 -12.73 -10.99
C ILE A 237 0.89 -11.61 -11.14
N GLY A 238 0.61 -10.44 -10.54
CA GLY A 238 1.53 -9.30 -10.52
C GLY A 238 2.40 -9.24 -9.25
N ASP A 239 2.94 -8.06 -8.98
CA ASP A 239 3.77 -7.77 -7.80
C ASP A 239 2.98 -7.71 -6.49
N SER A 240 1.71 -7.29 -6.55
CA SER A 240 0.90 -6.94 -5.37
C SER A 240 0.73 -8.05 -4.33
N PRO A 241 0.56 -9.35 -4.68
CA PRO A 241 0.52 -10.42 -3.67
C PRO A 241 1.90 -10.97 -3.31
N ILE A 242 2.98 -10.50 -3.93
CA ILE A 242 4.34 -11.02 -3.75
C ILE A 242 5.09 -10.17 -2.73
N ILE A 243 5.29 -10.73 -1.54
CA ILE A 243 6.02 -10.09 -0.45
C ILE A 243 7.46 -9.77 -0.88
N GLY A 244 7.88 -8.53 -0.64
CA GLY A 244 9.15 -7.98 -1.09
C GLY A 244 9.11 -7.39 -2.50
N SER A 245 8.06 -7.60 -3.28
CA SER A 245 7.87 -6.95 -4.58
C SER A 245 6.85 -5.80 -4.49
N GLY A 246 5.57 -6.14 -4.29
CA GLY A 246 4.49 -5.16 -4.19
C GLY A 246 4.33 -4.57 -2.79
N THR A 247 4.64 -5.37 -1.76
CA THR A 247 4.37 -5.06 -0.35
C THR A 247 5.52 -5.52 0.52
N TYR A 248 5.99 -4.66 1.42
CA TYR A 248 7.02 -5.03 2.40
C TYR A 248 6.92 -4.17 3.65
N ALA A 249 7.15 -4.76 4.83
CA ALA A 249 7.24 -4.03 6.09
C ALA A 249 8.30 -4.63 7.01
N ASP A 250 9.07 -3.77 7.65
CA ASP A 250 10.12 -4.15 8.60
C ASP A 250 10.38 -3.02 9.59
N ASN A 251 10.14 -3.26 10.88
CA ASN A 251 10.36 -2.27 11.96
C ASN A 251 11.82 -1.76 12.02
N ASP A 252 12.78 -2.51 11.49
CA ASP A 252 14.18 -2.09 11.46
C ASP A 252 14.51 -1.12 10.31
N SER A 253 13.61 -1.02 9.30
CA SER A 253 13.75 -0.14 8.14
C SER A 253 12.46 0.62 7.80
N VAL A 254 11.63 0.03 6.94
CA VAL A 254 10.57 0.72 6.20
C VAL A 254 9.32 -0.14 6.00
N ALA A 255 8.18 0.53 5.82
CA ALA A 255 6.99 -0.02 5.19
C ALA A 255 6.88 0.54 3.76
N VAL A 256 6.51 -0.32 2.80
CA VAL A 256 6.50 0.01 1.38
C VAL A 256 5.30 -0.65 0.69
N SER A 257 4.61 0.13 -0.16
CA SER A 257 3.61 -0.37 -1.10
C SER A 257 3.87 0.19 -2.49
N CYS A 258 3.73 -0.67 -3.50
CA CYS A 258 4.06 -0.39 -4.89
C CYS A 258 2.83 -0.40 -5.80
N THR A 259 2.97 0.26 -6.95
CA THR A 259 2.00 0.23 -8.06
C THR A 259 2.74 0.40 -9.38
N GLY A 260 2.47 -0.43 -10.39
CA GLY A 260 3.05 -0.23 -11.71
C GLY A 260 3.10 -1.48 -12.59
N THR A 261 4.13 -1.56 -13.43
CA THR A 261 4.39 -2.72 -14.28
C THR A 261 4.84 -3.92 -13.44
N GLY A 262 3.87 -4.67 -12.89
CA GLY A 262 4.12 -5.72 -11.89
C GLY A 262 5.21 -6.74 -12.24
N ASP A 263 5.31 -7.16 -13.51
CA ASP A 263 6.36 -8.09 -13.95
C ASP A 263 7.78 -7.54 -13.74
N ILE A 264 7.97 -6.22 -13.86
CA ILE A 264 9.26 -5.56 -13.62
C ILE A 264 9.48 -5.37 -12.12
N TYR A 265 8.46 -4.96 -11.37
CA TYR A 265 8.53 -4.81 -9.91
C TYR A 265 8.90 -6.14 -9.22
N MET A 266 8.45 -7.28 -9.76
CA MET A 266 8.86 -8.62 -9.29
C MET A 266 10.33 -8.90 -9.60
N ARG A 267 10.79 -8.59 -10.81
CA ARG A 267 12.17 -8.87 -11.23
C ARG A 267 13.23 -8.10 -10.44
N VAL A 268 12.87 -6.96 -9.85
CA VAL A 268 13.77 -6.14 -9.02
C VAL A 268 13.45 -6.21 -7.53
N ASN A 269 12.44 -6.97 -7.10
CA ASN A 269 11.96 -7.00 -5.71
C ASN A 269 11.78 -5.59 -5.13
N ALA A 270 11.05 -4.73 -5.85
CA ALA A 270 11.07 -3.28 -5.64
C ALA A 270 10.80 -2.84 -4.18
N ALA A 271 9.79 -3.42 -3.51
CA ALA A 271 9.47 -3.05 -2.13
C ALA A 271 10.60 -3.42 -1.13
N HIS A 272 11.20 -4.60 -1.28
CA HIS A 272 12.35 -5.01 -0.48
C HIS A 272 13.60 -4.19 -0.84
N GLU A 273 13.78 -3.84 -2.11
CA GLU A 273 14.93 -3.03 -2.56
C GLU A 273 14.94 -1.65 -1.88
N VAL A 274 13.79 -1.02 -1.69
CA VAL A 274 13.70 0.22 -0.88
C VAL A 274 14.20 -0.01 0.55
N SER A 275 13.86 -1.14 1.17
CA SER A 275 14.38 -1.50 2.50
C SER A 275 15.89 -1.73 2.49
N ALA A 276 16.42 -2.41 1.48
CA ALA A 276 17.85 -2.66 1.33
C ALA A 276 18.64 -1.36 1.11
N LEU A 277 18.19 -0.51 0.18
CA LEU A 277 18.78 0.80 -0.09
C LEU A 277 18.75 1.70 1.15
N TYR A 278 17.64 1.72 1.89
CA TYR A 278 17.55 2.44 3.15
C TYR A 278 18.58 1.94 4.16
N LYS A 279 18.65 0.63 4.40
CA LYS A 279 19.53 0.01 5.41
C LYS A 279 21.01 0.16 5.07
N TYR A 280 21.38 -0.05 3.82
CA TYR A 280 22.77 -0.29 3.44
C TYR A 280 23.42 0.84 2.64
N LYS A 281 22.64 1.83 2.16
CA LYS A 281 23.16 2.88 1.28
C LYS A 281 22.79 4.29 1.73
N THR A 282 21.53 4.57 2.01
CA THR A 282 21.06 5.97 2.10
C THR A 282 20.70 6.42 3.51
N SER A 283 20.08 5.55 4.33
CA SER A 283 19.34 5.96 5.54
C SER A 283 18.33 7.10 5.29
N ASP A 284 17.88 7.25 4.04
CA ASP A 284 16.93 8.25 3.59
C ASP A 284 15.88 7.59 2.71
N VAL A 285 14.66 7.49 3.25
CA VAL A 285 13.54 6.75 2.66
C VAL A 285 13.08 7.32 1.32
N GLN A 286 13.14 8.63 1.12
CA GLN A 286 12.81 9.27 -0.15
C GLN A 286 13.82 8.87 -1.23
N LYS A 287 15.12 8.97 -0.92
CA LYS A 287 16.19 8.58 -1.87
C LYS A 287 16.16 7.09 -2.17
N ALA A 288 15.88 6.25 -1.17
CA ALA A 288 15.74 4.81 -1.37
C ALA A 288 14.59 4.48 -2.34
N ALA A 289 13.42 5.12 -2.18
CA ALA A 289 12.29 4.96 -3.09
C ALA A 289 12.62 5.44 -4.51
N GLU A 290 13.31 6.57 -4.66
CA GLU A 290 13.73 7.11 -5.96
C GLU A 290 14.71 6.19 -6.69
N GLU A 291 15.70 5.62 -5.99
CA GLU A 291 16.64 4.67 -6.59
C GLU A 291 15.94 3.37 -7.02
N ALA A 292 15.04 2.81 -6.19
CA ALA A 292 14.27 1.63 -6.57
C ALA A 292 13.40 1.88 -7.82
N VAL A 293 12.77 3.05 -7.94
CA VAL A 293 12.01 3.43 -9.14
C VAL A 293 12.92 3.57 -10.37
N LYS A 294 14.17 4.04 -10.22
CA LYS A 294 15.14 4.07 -11.33
C LYS A 294 15.49 2.68 -11.82
N GLU A 295 15.65 1.70 -10.93
CA GLU A 295 15.92 0.30 -11.31
C GLU A 295 14.75 -0.31 -12.10
N VAL A 296 13.51 -0.05 -11.66
CA VAL A 296 12.31 -0.40 -12.42
C VAL A 296 12.35 0.23 -13.81
N ALA A 297 12.63 1.53 -13.89
CA ALA A 297 12.67 2.26 -15.16
C ALA A 297 13.78 1.75 -16.11
N ALA A 298 14.94 1.36 -15.56
CA ALA A 298 16.06 0.81 -16.32
C ALA A 298 15.71 -0.50 -17.04
N LEU A 299 14.76 -1.28 -16.50
CA LEU A 299 14.23 -2.49 -17.14
C LEU A 299 13.00 -2.24 -18.04
N GLY A 300 12.69 -0.96 -18.31
CA GLY A 300 11.54 -0.56 -19.14
C GLY A 300 10.20 -0.54 -18.40
N GLY A 301 10.20 -0.73 -17.09
CA GLY A 301 9.00 -0.61 -16.25
C GLY A 301 8.61 0.85 -16.00
N SER A 302 7.40 1.04 -15.48
CA SER A 302 6.94 2.31 -14.93
C SER A 302 6.03 2.06 -13.72
N GLY A 303 5.89 3.06 -12.85
CA GLY A 303 5.07 2.94 -11.64
C GLY A 303 5.50 3.90 -10.55
N GLY A 304 5.04 3.65 -9.33
CA GLY A 304 5.35 4.41 -8.14
C GLY A 304 5.36 3.58 -6.86
N ILE A 305 5.89 4.22 -5.81
CA ILE A 305 6.18 3.66 -4.50
C ILE A 305 5.80 4.69 -3.44
N ILE A 306 5.04 4.27 -2.43
CA ILE A 306 4.94 4.97 -1.14
C ILE A 306 5.80 4.24 -0.11
N SER A 307 6.46 5.00 0.77
CA SER A 307 7.27 4.43 1.85
C SER A 307 7.20 5.26 3.15
N ILE A 308 7.35 4.60 4.29
CA ILE A 308 7.51 5.19 5.63
C ILE A 308 8.72 4.52 6.27
N ASP A 309 9.64 5.28 6.86
CA ASP A 309 10.69 4.70 7.71
C ASP A 309 10.26 4.56 9.18
N LYS A 310 11.07 3.84 9.97
CA LYS A 310 10.84 3.62 11.40
C LYS A 310 10.78 4.89 12.26
N PHE A 311 11.08 6.06 11.71
CA PHE A 311 10.97 7.36 12.37
C PHE A 311 9.78 8.19 11.85
N GLY A 312 8.94 7.61 10.99
CA GLY A 312 7.74 8.27 10.45
C GLY A 312 8.02 9.26 9.33
N LYS A 313 9.22 9.26 8.74
CA LYS A 313 9.53 10.03 7.53
C LYS A 313 8.89 9.33 6.33
N THR A 314 8.20 10.08 5.49
CA THR A 314 7.52 9.57 4.30
C THR A 314 8.35 9.76 3.05
N GLY A 315 8.21 8.83 2.10
CA GLY A 315 8.86 8.84 0.80
C GLY A 315 7.85 8.56 -0.32
N PHE A 316 7.97 9.32 -1.41
CA PHE A 316 7.11 9.23 -2.58
C PHE A 316 7.95 9.26 -3.86
N ALA A 317 7.96 8.17 -4.62
CA ALA A 317 8.70 8.09 -5.87
C ALA A 317 7.85 7.46 -6.97
N TRP A 318 7.97 7.96 -8.18
CA TRP A 318 7.36 7.37 -9.37
C TRP A 318 8.09 7.82 -10.63
N THR A 319 7.84 7.18 -11.76
CA THR A 319 8.40 7.57 -13.06
C THR A 319 7.72 8.86 -13.57
N LYS A 320 8.17 10.02 -13.06
CA LYS A 320 7.53 11.34 -13.21
C LYS A 320 7.46 11.86 -14.65
N ASP A 321 8.35 11.40 -15.52
CA ASP A 321 8.38 11.72 -16.94
C ASP A 321 7.26 11.02 -17.73
N LYS A 322 6.61 10.01 -17.15
CA LYS A 322 5.57 9.19 -17.79
C LYS A 322 4.24 9.22 -17.06
N LEU A 323 4.26 9.41 -15.75
CA LEU A 323 3.12 9.17 -14.88
C LEU A 323 2.92 10.26 -13.83
N GLY A 324 1.68 10.43 -13.39
CA GLY A 324 1.33 10.95 -12.06
C GLY A 324 1.00 9.83 -11.09
N MET A 325 1.03 10.11 -9.78
CA MET A 325 0.72 9.15 -8.73
C MET A 325 -0.34 9.68 -7.78
N TYR A 326 -1.48 9.00 -7.65
CA TYR A 326 -2.48 9.31 -6.63
C TYR A 326 -1.97 8.85 -5.28
N HIS A 327 -1.68 9.77 -4.37
CA HIS A 327 -1.21 9.45 -3.04
C HIS A 327 -1.65 10.51 -2.03
N GLY A 328 -1.58 10.13 -0.75
CA GLY A 328 -1.91 11.02 0.35
C GLY A 328 -1.40 10.48 1.67
N GLU A 329 -1.37 11.33 2.68
CA GLU A 329 -1.00 10.97 4.04
C GLU A 329 -1.93 11.61 5.06
N ALA A 330 -2.06 10.96 6.21
CA ALA A 330 -2.73 11.50 7.38
C ALA A 330 -1.90 11.19 8.62
N ARG A 331 -1.57 12.23 9.38
CA ARG A 331 -0.87 12.13 10.65
C ARG A 331 -1.85 12.33 11.78
N LEU A 332 -1.56 11.73 12.93
CA LEU A 332 -2.40 11.82 14.12
C LEU A 332 -2.75 13.28 14.46
N GLY A 333 -4.04 13.60 14.54
CA GLY A 333 -4.55 14.95 14.86
C GLY A 333 -4.44 15.99 13.73
N ALA A 334 -3.89 15.63 12.57
CA ALA A 334 -3.83 16.50 11.39
C ALA A 334 -4.97 16.17 10.42
N LYS A 335 -5.33 17.14 9.56
CA LYS A 335 -6.23 16.86 8.44
C LYS A 335 -5.50 16.02 7.39
N PRO A 336 -6.16 15.01 6.78
CA PRO A 336 -5.60 14.28 5.65
C PRO A 336 -5.20 15.20 4.50
N VAL A 337 -4.07 14.89 3.86
CA VAL A 337 -3.59 15.58 2.66
C VAL A 337 -3.59 14.57 1.52
N VAL A 338 -4.24 14.95 0.40
CA VAL A 338 -4.16 14.21 -0.86
C VAL A 338 -3.41 15.08 -1.85
N TYR A 339 -2.34 14.54 -2.42
CA TYR A 339 -1.43 15.30 -3.28
C TYR A 339 -1.90 15.29 -4.73
N TRP A 340 -1.61 16.37 -5.45
CA TRP A 340 -1.82 16.42 -6.89
C TRP A 340 -0.88 15.42 -7.60
N PRO A 341 -1.37 14.53 -8.50
CA PRO A 341 -0.59 13.39 -8.96
C PRO A 341 0.65 13.74 -9.78
N LEU A 342 0.70 14.91 -10.42
CA LEU A 342 1.79 15.30 -11.31
C LEU A 342 2.95 16.02 -10.59
N GLY A 343 2.85 16.21 -9.28
CA GLY A 343 3.68 17.19 -8.55
C GLY A 343 3.22 18.62 -8.87
N GLU A 344 3.35 19.54 -7.93
CA GLU A 344 3.00 20.94 -8.19
C GLU A 344 3.87 21.51 -9.32
N LYS A 345 3.21 22.18 -10.28
CA LYS A 345 3.79 23.30 -11.03
C LYS A 345 2.94 24.52 -10.73
#